data_AF-A0A321L6Z5-F1
#
_entry.id   AF-A0A321L6Z5-F1
#
_cell.length_a   1.000
_cell.length_b   1.000
_cell.length_c   1.000
_cell.angle_alpha   90.00
_cell.angle_beta   90.00
_cell.angle_gamma   90.00
#
_symmetry.space_group_name_H-M   'P 1'
#
loop_
_entity.id
_entity.type
_entity.pdbx_description
1 polymer ?
#
loop_
_entity_poly.entity_id
_entity_poly.type
_entity_poly.pdbx_seq_one_letter_code
_entity_poly.pdbx_strand_id
1 'polypeptide(L)' 'MSTTPLIDADVIQEGWTLLVEKLGLQRATQFVILLERGKGDSVQEINDYWGEANIDEIHNKVMAWKSRQQ' A
#
# COMPACT_ATOMS: atom_id res chain seq x y z
N MET A 1 -9.93 -19.96 13.35
CA MET A 1 -8.91 -19.10 13.97
C MET A 1 -8.58 -18.02 12.95
N SER A 2 -8.81 -16.75 13.26
CA SER A 2 -8.52 -15.65 12.33
C SER A 2 -7.07 -15.23 12.52
N THR A 3 -6.20 -15.61 11.59
CA THR A 3 -4.84 -15.08 11.51
C THR A 3 -4.92 -13.68 10.91
N THR A 4 -5.01 -12.66 11.75
CA THR A 4 -4.80 -11.29 11.31
C THR A 4 -3.40 -11.22 10.69
N PRO A 5 -3.26 -10.85 9.41
CA PRO A 5 -1.94 -10.72 8.79
C PRO A 5 -1.16 -9.68 9.61
N LEU A 6 0.05 -10.07 10.04
CA LEU A 6 0.97 -9.16 10.71
C LEU A 6 1.27 -8.05 9.71
N ILE A 7 0.71 -6.87 9.95
CA ILE A 7 0.99 -5.68 9.14
C ILE A 7 2.49 -5.41 9.27
N ASP A 8 3.19 -5.40 8.15
CA ASP A 8 4.62 -5.11 8.06
C ASP A 8 4.82 -3.61 8.32
N ALA A 9 5.00 -3.25 9.59
CA ALA A 9 5.08 -1.85 10.04
C ALA A 9 6.24 -1.09 9.39
N ASP A 10 7.29 -1.82 8.99
CA ASP A 10 8.47 -1.26 8.33
C ASP A 10 8.12 -0.71 6.95
N VAL A 11 7.25 -1.40 6.19
CA VAL A 11 6.78 -0.94 4.86
C VAL A 11 5.97 0.34 4.98
N ILE A 12 5.12 0.45 6.01
CA ILE A 12 4.32 1.67 6.24
C ILE A 12 5.24 2.85 6.59
N GLN A 13 6.25 2.61 7.43
CA GLN A 13 7.21 3.65 7.83
C GLN A 13 8.08 4.12 6.65
N GLU A 14 8.55 3.19 5.81
CA GLU A 14 9.33 3.50 4.62
C GLU A 14 8.49 4.29 3.60
N GLY A 15 7.27 3.83 3.30
CA GLY A 15 6.35 4.51 2.40
C GLY A 15 6.00 5.92 2.89
N TRP A 16 5.77 6.09 4.19
CA TRP A 16 5.53 7.40 4.79
C TRP A 16 6.73 8.34 4.65
N THR A 17 7.94 7.83 4.93
CA THR A 17 9.17 8.60 4.83
C THR A 17 9.37 9.12 3.40
N LEU A 18 9.25 8.25 2.40
CA LEU A 18 9.35 8.61 0.99
C LEU A 18 8.30 9.66 0.58
N LEU A 19 7.06 9.50 1.05
CA LEU A 19 5.98 10.44 0.73
C LEU A 19 6.27 11.83 1.29
N VAL A 20 6.74 11.90 2.55
CA VAL A 20 7.10 13.17 3.21
C VAL A 20 8.32 13.81 2.54
N GLU A 21 9.33 13.03 2.17
CA GLU A 21 10.52 13.54 1.46
C GLU A 21 10.15 14.18 0.11
N LYS A 22 9.20 13.61 -0.62
CA LYS A 22 8.81 14.12 -1.95
C LYS A 22 7.82 15.27 -1.91
N LEU A 23 6.88 15.25 -0.97
CA LEU A 23 5.73 16.16 -0.97
C LEU A 23 5.77 17.20 0.16
N GLY A 24 6.59 16.96 1.19
CA GLY A 24 6.49 17.63 2.47
C GLY A 24 5.29 17.12 3.30
N LEU A 25 5.40 17.25 4.62
CA LEU A 25 4.45 16.68 5.58
C LEU A 25 2.99 17.05 5.28
N GLN A 26 2.71 18.33 4.99
CA GLN A 26 1.34 18.80 4.77
C GLN A 26 0.67 18.15 3.54
N ARG A 27 1.38 18.07 2.41
CA ARG A 27 0.83 17.49 1.18
C ARG A 27 0.82 15.97 1.24
N ALA A 28 1.77 15.34 1.92
CA ALA A 28 1.77 13.91 2.21
C ALA A 28 0.52 13.50 3.01
N THR A 29 0.19 14.24 4.08
CA THR A 29 -1.05 14.02 4.84
C THR A 29 -2.30 14.25 3.98
N GLN A 30 -2.32 15.32 3.18
CA GLN A 30 -3.45 15.59 2.28
C GLN A 30 -3.65 14.47 1.26
N PHE A 31 -2.56 13.93 0.70
CA PHE A 31 -2.59 12.78 -0.20
C PHE A 31 -3.26 11.58 0.46
N VAL A 32 -2.84 11.17 1.67
CA VAL A 32 -3.43 10.03 2.39
C VAL A 32 -4.93 10.26 2.64
N ILE A 33 -5.33 11.45 3.09
CA ILE A 33 -6.73 11.79 3.34
C ILE A 33 -7.57 11.72 2.05
N LEU A 34 -7.03 12.19 0.92
CA LEU A 34 -7.73 12.14 -0.36
C LEU A 34 -7.83 10.71 -0.90
N LEU A 35 -6.77 9.92 -0.74
CA LEU A 35 -6.71 8.51 -1.12
C LEU A 35 -7.73 7.66 -0.35
N GLU A 36 -7.74 7.78 0.98
CA GLU A 36 -8.71 7.12 1.88
C GLU A 36 -10.16 7.50 1.55
N ARG A 37 -10.39 8.73 1.07
CA ARG A 37 -11.71 9.21 0.67
C ARG A 37 -12.10 8.83 -0.76
N GLY A 38 -11.29 8.01 -1.43
CA GLY A 38 -11.57 7.58 -2.78
C GLY A 38 -11.51 8.71 -3.81
N LYS A 39 -10.66 9.73 -3.60
CA LYS A 39 -10.55 10.87 -4.51
C LYS A 39 -9.32 10.76 -5.41
N GLY A 40 -9.55 10.82 -6.73
CA GLY A 40 -8.53 10.82 -7.77
C GLY A 40 -8.46 9.50 -8.54
N ASP A 41 -7.83 9.53 -9.72
CA ASP A 41 -7.70 8.38 -10.63
C ASP A 41 -6.87 7.23 -10.02
N SER A 42 -6.06 7.52 -8.99
CA SER A 42 -5.27 6.54 -8.25
C SER A 42 -6.09 5.47 -7.53
N VAL A 43 -7.38 5.71 -7.27
CA VAL A 43 -8.29 4.72 -6.69
C VAL A 43 -8.64 3.65 -7.72
N GLN A 44 -8.81 4.06 -8.98
CA GLN A 44 -8.99 3.14 -10.11
C GLN A 44 -7.73 2.30 -10.29
N GLU A 45 -6.53 2.91 -10.29
CA GLU A 45 -5.28 2.17 -10.43
C GLU A 45 -5.01 1.17 -9.27
N ILE A 46 -5.32 1.55 -8.02
CA ILE A 46 -5.20 0.65 -6.86
C ILE A 46 -6.23 -0.48 -6.96
N ASN A 47 -7.46 -0.18 -7.37
CA ASN A 47 -8.51 -1.17 -7.59
C ASN A 47 -8.20 -2.07 -8.79
N ASP A 48 -7.55 -1.57 -9.83
CA ASP A 48 -7.14 -2.39 -10.97
C ASP A 48 -5.94 -3.28 -10.59
N TYR A 49 -5.09 -2.82 -9.67
CA TYR A 49 -3.93 -3.58 -9.19
C TYR A 49 -4.27 -4.68 -8.17
N TRP A 50 -5.25 -4.43 -7.28
CA TRP A 50 -5.64 -5.34 -6.18
C TRP A 50 -7.09 -5.82 -6.22
N GLY A 51 -8.00 -5.14 -6.90
CA GLY A 51 -9.45 -5.23 -6.68
C GLY A 51 -10.11 -6.54 -7.08
N GLU A 52 -9.54 -7.30 -8.02
CA GLU A 52 -9.99 -8.67 -8.31
C GLU A 52 -9.15 -9.75 -7.62
N ALA A 53 -8.05 -9.35 -6.96
CA ALA A 53 -7.15 -10.31 -6.34
C ALA A 53 -7.73 -10.82 -5.02
N ASN A 54 -7.93 -12.12 -4.91
CA ASN A 54 -8.27 -12.73 -3.62
C ASN A 54 -7.04 -12.70 -2.67
N ILE A 55 -7.27 -12.88 -1.37
CA ILE A 55 -6.20 -12.80 -0.35
C ILE A 55 -5.02 -13.75 -0.65
N ASP A 56 -5.29 -14.91 -1.26
CA ASP A 56 -4.24 -15.88 -1.60
C ASP A 56 -3.38 -15.39 -2.78
N GLU A 57 -3.98 -14.73 -3.76
CA GLU A 57 -3.26 -14.09 -4.87
C GLU A 57 -2.42 -12.91 -4.40
N ILE A 58 -2.94 -12.13 -3.44
CA ILE A 58 -2.20 -11.05 -2.78
C ILE A 58 -0.99 -11.63 -2.05
N HIS A 59 -1.20 -12.66 -1.24
CA HIS A 59 -0.15 -13.34 -0.49
C HIS A 59 0.93 -13.92 -1.41
N ASN A 60 0.54 -14.61 -2.49
CA ASN A 60 1.48 -15.19 -3.46
C ASN A 60 2.29 -14.12 -4.19
N LYS A 61 1.67 -13.00 -4.58
CA LYS A 61 2.39 -11.86 -5.17
C LYS A 61 3.43 -11.28 -4.21
N VAL A 62 3.07 -11.10 -2.93
CA VAL A 62 3.99 -10.58 -1.90
C VAL A 62 5.15 -11.54 -1.65
N MET A 63 4.88 -12.84 -1.53
CA MET A 63 5.92 -13.85 -1.31
C MET A 63 6.87 -13.97 -2.51
N ALA A 64 6.35 -13.92 -3.74
CA ALA A 64 7.16 -13.92 -4.96
C ALA A 64 8.00 -12.64 -5.15
N TRP A 65 7.69 -11.57 -4.42
CA TRP A 65 8.47 -10.34 -4.45
C TRP A 65 9.57 -10.36 -3.38
N LYS A 66 9.26 -10.84 -2.17
CA LYS A 66 10.26 -11.07 -1.10
C LYS A 66 11.37 -12.03 -1.54
N SER A 67 11.05 -13.03 -2.38
CA SER A 67 12.05 -13.98 -2.90
C SER A 67 12.93 -13.43 -4.03
N ARG A 68 12.57 -12.30 -4.66
CA ARG A 68 13.35 -11.64 -5.73
C ARG A 68 14.29 -10.55 -5.22
N GLN A 69 14.16 -10.18 -3.95
CA GLN A 69 14.97 -9.17 -3.27
C GLN A 69 16.10 -9.81 -2.41
N GLN A 70 16.24 -11.13 -2.44
CA GLN A 70 17.36 -11.91 -1.89
C GLN A 70 18.28 -12.37 -3.02
#